data_AF-A0A2M6W0U4-F1
#
_entry.id   AF-A0A2M6W0U4-F1
#
_cell.length_a   1.000
_cell.length_b   1.000
_cell.length_c   1.000
_cell.angle_alpha   90.00
_cell.angle_beta   90.00
_cell.angle_gamma   90.00
#
_symmetry.space_group_name_H-M   'P 1'
#
loop_
_entity.id
_entity.type
_entity.pdbx_description
1 polymer ?
#
loop_
_entity_poly.entity_id
_entity_poly.type
_entity_poly.pdbx_seq_one_letter_code
_entity_poly.pdbx_strand_id
1 'polypeptide(L)'
;TRELAQEMAEQASQNKELFLKEMAYRELKVFPDELDEPLKNGVYMGISYVIGGSIPLVPYIVLPISSAIPVSIVLTFCALFGLGSWVTKYSKRSFVRAGFEMVALAGLAAAIGFGVGQLIDTFVR
;
A
#
# COMPACT_ATOMS: atom_id res chain seq x y z
N THR A 1 23.47 20.49 -28.97
CA THR A 1 23.31 21.63 -29.89
C THR A 1 21.87 21.66 -30.38
N ARG A 2 21.30 22.84 -30.68
CA ARG A 2 19.90 22.95 -31.16
C ARG A 2 19.66 22.12 -32.44
N GLU A 3 20.67 22.05 -33.31
CA GLU A 3 20.63 21.22 -34.52
C GLU A 3 20.40 19.74 -34.22
N LEU A 4 21.14 19.17 -33.26
CA LEU A 4 20.99 17.75 -32.89
C LEU A 4 19.58 17.45 -32.36
N ALA A 5 18.98 18.38 -31.61
CA ALA A 5 17.61 18.21 -31.10
C ALA A 5 16.57 18.28 -32.23
N GLN A 6 16.78 19.15 -33.23
CA GLN A 6 15.95 19.23 -34.44
C GLN A 6 16.06 17.95 -35.28
N GLU A 7 17.28 17.46 -35.49
CA GLU A 7 17.53 16.23 -36.25
C GLU A 7 16.89 15.02 -35.57
N MET A 8 17.01 14.90 -34.24
CA MET A 8 16.34 13.84 -33.48
C MET A 8 14.81 13.94 -33.53
N ALA A 9 14.25 15.14 -33.46
CA ALA A 9 12.80 15.35 -33.57
C ALA A 9 12.28 15.00 -34.97
N GLU A 10 13.05 15.33 -36.00
CA GLU A 10 12.71 15.03 -37.40
C GLU A 10 12.82 13.53 -37.70
N GLN A 11 13.84 12.85 -37.19
CA GLN A 11 13.95 11.40 -37.27
C GLN A 11 12.80 10.69 -36.51
N ALA A 12 12.44 11.19 -35.32
CA ALA A 12 11.32 10.63 -34.55
C ALA A 12 9.97 10.85 -35.24
N SER A 13 9.75 12.00 -35.89
CA SER A 13 8.49 12.34 -36.56
C SER A 13 8.22 11.50 -37.82
N GLN A 14 9.26 10.92 -38.44
CA GLN A 14 9.11 9.99 -39.56
C GLN A 14 8.36 8.71 -39.17
N ASN A 15 8.41 8.31 -37.89
CA ASN A 15 7.65 7.19 -37.38
C ASN A 15 6.59 7.68 -36.38
N LYS A 16 5.33 7.71 -36.83
CA LYS A 16 4.20 8.16 -36.02
C LYS A 16 4.06 7.39 -34.69
N GLU A 17 4.39 6.10 -34.68
CA GLU A 17 4.33 5.27 -33.47
C GLU A 17 5.42 5.67 -32.46
N LEU A 18 6.64 5.90 -32.94
CA LEU A 18 7.76 6.39 -32.12
C LEU A 18 7.51 7.80 -31.58
N PHE A 19 6.97 8.69 -32.41
CA PHE A 19 6.65 10.06 -32.01
C PHE A 19 5.58 10.11 -30.92
N LEU A 20 4.49 9.33 -31.07
CA LEU A 20 3.43 9.22 -30.07
C LEU A 20 3.96 8.62 -28.76
N LYS A 21 4.87 7.64 -28.84
CA LYS A 21 5.53 7.06 -27.67
C LYS A 21 6.36 8.10 -26.93
N GLU A 22 7.21 8.86 -27.61
CA GLU A 22 8.00 9.93 -26.98
C GLU A 22 7.12 11.02 -26.34
N MET A 23 6.01 11.40 -26.97
CA MET A 23 5.04 12.32 -26.37
C MET A 23 4.41 11.71 -25.10
N ALA A 24 3.98 10.45 -25.13
CA ALA A 24 3.41 9.79 -23.95
C ALA A 24 4.41 9.73 -22.78
N TYR A 25 5.68 9.44 -23.07
CA TYR A 25 6.76 9.40 -22.08
C TYR A 25 7.10 10.79 -21.52
N ARG A 26 7.26 11.80 -22.38
CA ARG A 26 7.79 13.12 -21.98
C ARG A 26 6.72 14.10 -21.54
N GLU A 27 5.56 14.09 -22.19
CA GLU A 27 4.46 15.00 -21.86
C GLU A 27 3.54 14.40 -20.82
N LEU A 28 3.05 13.17 -21.06
CA LEU A 28 2.09 12.52 -20.16
C LEU A 28 2.75 11.80 -18.98
N LYS A 29 4.06 11.55 -19.03
CA LYS A 29 4.80 10.73 -18.04
C LYS A 29 4.18 9.35 -17.85
N VAL A 30 3.56 8.82 -18.92
CA VAL A 30 3.01 7.48 -18.97
C VAL A 30 3.99 6.60 -19.72
N PHE A 31 4.18 5.37 -19.23
CA PHE A 31 5.09 4.39 -19.78
C PHE A 31 4.29 3.30 -20.51
N PRO A 32 3.91 3.51 -21.80
CA PRO A 32 3.03 2.58 -22.53
C PRO A 32 3.54 1.14 -22.61
N ASP A 33 4.84 0.91 -22.46
CA ASP A 33 5.43 -0.44 -22.48
C ASP A 33 5.26 -1.19 -21.14
N GLU A 34 4.98 -0.47 -20.05
CA GLU A 34 4.63 -1.03 -18.74
C GLU A 34 3.11 -1.15 -18.65
N LEU A 35 2.52 -2.03 -19.46
CA LEU A 35 1.15 -2.47 -19.23
C LEU A 35 1.14 -3.38 -18.00
N ASP A 36 1.09 -2.77 -16.82
CA ASP A 36 0.81 -3.46 -15.56
C ASP A 36 -0.47 -4.27 -15.73
N GLU A 37 -0.40 -5.60 -15.55
CA GLU A 37 -1.57 -6.48 -15.64
C GLU A 37 -2.54 -6.20 -14.48
N PRO A 38 -3.65 -5.46 -14.67
CA PRO A 38 -4.41 -4.91 -13.54
C PRO A 38 -5.10 -6.01 -12.75
N LEU A 39 -5.56 -7.05 -13.45
CA LEU A 39 -6.21 -8.21 -12.85
C LEU A 39 -5.24 -8.95 -11.93
N LYS A 40 -4.00 -9.17 -12.39
CA LYS A 40 -2.97 -9.87 -11.63
C LYS A 40 -2.55 -9.06 -10.40
N ASN A 41 -2.36 -7.75 -10.55
CA ASN A 41 -2.06 -6.84 -9.43
C ASN A 41 -3.21 -6.84 -8.40
N GLY A 42 -4.47 -6.81 -8.86
CA GLY A 42 -5.65 -6.91 -8.00
C GLY A 42 -5.71 -8.23 -7.22
N VAL A 43 -5.43 -9.36 -7.88
CA VAL A 43 -5.38 -10.68 -7.23
C VAL A 43 -4.29 -10.73 -6.15
N TYR A 44 -3.08 -10.22 -6.42
CA TYR A 44 -2.02 -10.18 -5.42
C TYR A 44 -2.37 -9.30 -4.22
N MET A 45 -2.97 -8.14 -4.47
CA MET A 45 -3.43 -7.25 -3.40
C MET A 45 -4.51 -7.93 -2.56
N GLY A 46 -5.49 -8.57 -3.20
CA GLY A 46 -6.58 -9.29 -2.53
C GLY A 46 -6.07 -10.43 -1.64
N ILE A 47 -5.20 -11.29 -2.18
CA ILE A 47 -4.59 -12.39 -1.41
C ILE A 47 -3.78 -11.84 -0.23
N SER A 48 -2.97 -10.80 -0.45
CA SER A 48 -2.17 -10.18 0.61
C SER A 48 -3.05 -9.57 1.71
N TYR A 49 -4.18 -8.97 1.33
CA TYR A 49 -5.14 -8.40 2.28
C TYR A 49 -5.82 -9.48 3.12
N VAL A 50 -6.24 -10.58 2.50
CA VAL A 50 -6.84 -11.73 3.21
C VAL A 50 -5.84 -12.33 4.20
N ILE A 51 -4.59 -12.56 3.77
CA ILE A 51 -3.55 -13.10 4.63
C ILE A 51 -3.25 -12.13 5.79
N GLY A 52 -3.03 -10.84 5.50
CA GLY A 52 -2.74 -9.84 6.52
C GLY A 52 -3.89 -9.65 7.52
N GLY A 53 -5.13 -9.58 7.04
CA GLY A 53 -6.33 -9.45 7.86
C GLY A 53 -6.69 -10.69 8.67
N SER A 54 -6.19 -11.87 8.28
CA SER A 54 -6.40 -13.10 9.04
C SER A 54 -5.60 -13.18 10.34
N ILE A 55 -4.45 -12.49 10.42
CA ILE A 55 -3.55 -12.49 11.59
C ILE A 55 -4.28 -12.14 12.90
N PRO A 56 -5.01 -11.00 13.02
CA PRO A 56 -5.76 -10.66 14.23
C PRO A 56 -6.88 -11.65 14.58
N LEU A 57 -7.37 -12.44 13.61
CA LEU A 57 -8.47 -13.39 13.80
C LEU A 57 -7.99 -14.71 14.40
N VAL A 58 -6.72 -15.09 14.21
CA VAL A 58 -6.16 -16.36 14.70
C VAL A 58 -6.41 -16.58 16.21
N PRO A 59 -6.17 -15.60 17.10
CA PRO A 59 -6.40 -15.79 18.53
C PRO A 59 -7.86 -16.07 18.89
N TYR A 60 -8.82 -15.52 18.14
CA TYR A 60 -10.25 -15.72 18.38
C TYR A 60 -10.72 -17.13 18.02
N ILE A 61 -10.00 -17.84 17.14
CA ILE A 61 -10.32 -19.22 16.75
C ILE A 61 -9.85 -20.21 17.82
N VAL A 62 -8.74 -19.90 18.51
CA VAL A 62 -8.03 -20.87 19.37
C VAL A 62 -8.28 -20.61 20.86
N LEU A 63 -8.52 -19.35 21.26
CA LEU A 63 -8.57 -18.96 22.67
C LEU A 63 -9.98 -18.52 23.10
N PRO A 64 -10.34 -18.69 24.39
CA PRO A 64 -11.53 -18.06 24.96
C PRO A 64 -11.49 -16.53 24.80
N ILE A 65 -12.66 -15.92 24.61
CA ILE A 65 -12.82 -14.48 24.31
C ILE A 65 -12.06 -13.58 25.30
N SER A 66 -12.08 -13.92 26.60
CA SER A 66 -11.41 -13.15 27.64
C SER A 66 -9.88 -13.06 27.44
N SER A 67 -9.25 -14.13 26.95
CA SER A 67 -7.82 -14.17 26.61
C SER A 67 -7.52 -13.80 25.15
N ALA A 68 -8.48 -13.98 24.24
CA ALA A 68 -8.28 -13.75 22.81
C ALA A 68 -8.09 -12.27 22.48
N ILE A 69 -8.83 -11.36 23.16
CA ILE A 69 -8.76 -9.92 22.93
C ILE A 69 -7.35 -9.36 23.16
N PRO A 70 -6.73 -9.49 24.36
CA PRO A 70 -5.40 -8.91 24.59
C PRO A 70 -4.32 -9.56 23.71
N VAL A 71 -4.43 -10.86 23.44
CA VAL A 71 -3.48 -11.58 22.55
C VAL A 71 -3.59 -11.07 21.11
N SER A 72 -4.81 -10.85 20.61
CA SER A 72 -5.04 -10.30 19.27
C SER A 72 -4.49 -8.89 19.10
N ILE A 73 -4.68 -8.03 20.11
CA ILE A 73 -4.14 -6.65 20.07
C ILE A 73 -2.61 -6.68 19.97
N VAL A 74 -1.94 -7.45 20.83
CA VAL A 74 -0.47 -7.56 20.82
C VAL A 74 0.01 -8.16 19.49
N LEU A 75 -0.62 -9.23 19.02
CA LEU A 75 -0.27 -9.88 17.75
C LEU A 75 -0.42 -8.92 16.57
N THR A 76 -1.48 -8.12 16.55
CA THR A 76 -1.73 -7.11 15.51
C THR A 76 -0.66 -6.04 15.51
N PHE A 77 -0.30 -5.51 16.67
CA PHE A 77 0.78 -4.52 16.76
C PHE A 77 2.13 -5.10 16.33
N CYS A 78 2.45 -6.34 16.71
CA CYS A 78 3.66 -7.01 16.23
C CYS A 78 3.66 -7.19 14.71
N ALA A 79 2.52 -7.59 14.13
CA ALA A 79 2.37 -7.75 12.69
C ALA A 79 2.50 -6.43 11.93
N LEU A 80 1.87 -5.36 12.42
CA LEU A 80 1.96 -4.01 11.86
C LEU A 80 3.38 -3.45 11.95
N PHE A 81 4.06 -3.65 13.08
CA PHE A 81 5.45 -3.25 13.24
C PHE A 81 6.35 -3.99 12.24
N GLY A 82 6.17 -5.32 12.14
CA GLY A 82 6.90 -6.16 11.18
C GLY A 82 6.69 -5.71 9.74
N LEU A 83 5.44 -5.47 9.33
CA LEU A 83 5.10 -4.96 8.00
C LEU A 83 5.70 -3.58 7.75
N GLY A 84 5.57 -2.66 8.72
CA GLY A 84 6.11 -1.30 8.62
C GLY A 84 7.62 -1.33 8.44
N SER A 85 8.34 -2.07 9.28
CA SER A 85 9.78 -2.25 9.14
C SER A 85 10.16 -2.90 7.79
N TRP A 86 9.39 -3.90 7.32
CA TRP A 86 9.67 -4.60 6.07
C TRP A 86 9.56 -3.70 4.84
N VAL A 87 8.49 -2.91 4.75
CA VAL A 87 8.28 -1.96 3.64
C VAL A 87 9.44 -0.93 3.59
N THR A 88 9.96 -0.55 4.76
CA THR A 88 11.04 0.44 4.88
C THR A 88 12.38 -0.06 4.35
N LYS A 89 12.58 -1.38 4.29
CA LYS A 89 13.77 -2.00 3.67
C LYS A 89 14.01 -1.48 2.25
N TYR A 90 12.93 -1.22 1.51
CA TYR A 90 12.99 -0.76 0.14
C TYR A 90 13.17 0.76 0.03
N SER A 91 12.83 1.52 1.09
CA SER A 91 12.74 2.98 1.06
C SER A 91 13.94 3.72 1.69
N LYS A 92 15.02 3.03 2.09
CA LYS A 92 16.24 3.58 2.73
C LYS A 92 16.01 4.41 4.01
N ARG A 93 14.84 4.30 4.66
CA ARG A 93 14.52 4.96 5.94
C ARG A 93 14.85 4.03 7.13
N SER A 94 14.87 4.58 8.35
CA SER A 94 15.15 3.79 9.55
C SER A 94 14.01 2.82 9.86
N PHE A 95 14.31 1.51 9.84
CA PHE A 95 13.38 0.39 10.04
C PHE A 95 12.50 0.52 11.28
N VAL A 96 13.11 0.93 12.40
CA VAL A 96 12.43 1.05 13.70
C VAL A 96 11.43 2.20 13.68
N ARG A 97 11.81 3.35 13.11
CA ARG A 97 10.95 4.54 13.07
C ARG A 97 9.69 4.29 12.27
N ALA A 98 9.84 3.68 11.10
CA ALA A 98 8.71 3.38 10.23
C ALA A 98 7.79 2.28 10.78
N GLY A 99 8.34 1.28 11.48
CA GLY A 99 7.54 0.31 12.23
C GLY A 99 6.67 0.97 13.30
N PHE A 100 7.26 1.87 14.11
CA PHE A 100 6.50 2.64 15.11
C PHE A 100 5.49 3.61 14.49
N GLU A 101 5.83 4.25 13.38
CA GLU A 101 4.91 5.13 12.65
C GLU A 101 3.67 4.36 12.18
N MET A 102 3.87 3.16 11.62
CA MET A 102 2.76 2.31 11.17
C MET A 102 1.88 1.84 12.34
N VAL A 103 2.49 1.43 13.45
CA VAL A 103 1.76 1.06 14.69
C VAL A 103 0.97 2.25 15.24
N ALA A 104 1.57 3.44 15.28
CA ALA A 104 0.92 4.63 15.80
C ALA A 104 -0.27 5.07 14.93
N LEU A 105 -0.11 5.09 13.60
CA LEU A 105 -1.18 5.43 12.67
C LEU A 105 -2.34 4.44 12.77
N ALA A 106 -2.04 3.14 12.80
CA ALA A 106 -3.07 2.10 12.94
C ALA A 106 -3.75 2.15 14.32
N GLY A 107 -2.98 2.38 15.40
CA GLY A 107 -3.52 2.55 16.74
C GLY A 107 -4.46 3.74 16.86
N LEU A 108 -4.10 4.87 16.26
CA LEU A 108 -4.98 6.05 16.18
C LEU A 108 -6.26 5.74 15.39
N ALA A 109 -6.14 5.08 14.23
CA ALA A 109 -7.30 4.68 13.42
C ALA A 109 -8.23 3.73 14.21
N ALA A 110 -7.67 2.76 14.94
CA ALA A 110 -8.43 1.84 15.77
C ALA A 110 -9.14 2.56 16.93
N ALA A 111 -8.46 3.51 17.59
CA ALA A 111 -9.06 4.31 18.66
C ALA A 111 -10.23 5.17 18.16
N ILE A 112 -10.08 5.80 16.99
CA ILE A 112 -11.15 6.56 16.34
C ILE A 112 -12.32 5.63 15.99
N GLY A 113 -12.04 4.49 15.35
CA GLY A 113 -13.07 3.51 14.99
C GLY A 113 -13.84 2.99 16.21
N PHE A 114 -13.13 2.69 17.30
CA PHE A 114 -13.76 2.29 18.56
C PHE A 114 -14.62 3.41 19.17
N GLY A 115 -14.14 4.65 19.16
CA GLY A 115 -14.89 5.81 19.65
C GLY A 115 -16.17 6.06 18.85
N VAL A 116 -16.10 5.95 17.52
CA VAL A 116 -17.28 6.05 16.64
C VAL A 116 -18.25 4.90 16.92
N GLY A 117 -17.75 3.67 17.13
CA GLY A 117 -18.57 2.53 17.50
C GLY A 117 -19.34 2.74 18.81
N GLN A 118 -18.68 3.28 19.83
CA GLN A 118 -19.35 3.60 21.10
C GLN A 118 -20.38 4.73 20.98
N LEU A 119 -20.10 5.76 20.18
CA LEU A 119 -21.06 6.83 19.91
C LEU A 119 -22.33 6.27 19.26
N ILE A 120 -22.18 5.41 18.26
CA ILE A 120 -23.33 4.79 17.59
C ILE A 120 -24.10 3.87 18.55
N ASP A 121 -23.42 3.05 19.35
CA ASP A 121 -24.06 2.18 20.35
C ASP A 121 -24.88 2.99 21.36
N THR A 122 -24.38 4.17 21.76
CA THR A 122 -25.09 5.09 22.66
C THR A 122 -26.32 5.72 22.01
N PHE A 123 -26.31 5.98 20.70
CA PHE A 123 -27.43 6.57 19.97
C PHE A 123 -28.52 5.56 19.56
N VAL A 124 -28.14 4.29 19.35
CA VAL A 124 -29.05 3.22 18.91
C VAL A 124 -29.77 2.56 20.09
N ARG A 125 -29.21 2.65 21.30
CA ARG A 125 -29.75 2.10 22.54
C ARG A 125 -30.77 3.03 23.19
#